data_AF-A0A7X9JUK6-F1
#
_entry.id   AF-A0A7X9JUK6-F1
#
_cell.length_a   1.000
_cell.length_b   1.000
_cell.length_c   1.000
_cell.angle_alpha   90.00
_cell.angle_beta   90.00
_cell.angle_gamma   90.00
#
_symmetry.space_group_name_H-M   'P 1'
#
loop_
_entity.id
_entity.type
_entity.pdbx_description
1 polymer ?
#
loop_
_entity_poly.entity_id
_entity_poly.type
_entity_poly.pdbx_seq_one_letter_code
_entity_poly.pdbx_strand_id
1 'polypeptide(L)'
;MDTVWDKTTKIIQEKISKQNFDTWIKPIKIAGLEDKCVRLVVPNKFFKDWLMDNYVSTIKQSLKNVVGLEVDVDFVLSKTQKSAPGQASVAVRQQKTSTDSVTATKAKDNLSLNSNYTFERFVVGPCNQFAHAASVSVAKQPAKNYNPLFIFGGSGLGKTHLLNATGLLTAATHPELNVMYVSAEEFMNEMINSIRYDRMPKFREKYRNISCLLIDDIHFLAGKERTQEEFFHTFNSLHDSGKQIVVTSDKFPKDIPNLEGRLRSRFEWGLIADIQPPDIETKIAIIEKK
;
A
#
# COMPACT_ATOMS: atom_id res chain seq x y z
N MET A 1 21.98 -8.27 -26.15
CA MET A 1 21.50 -7.28 -25.17
C MET A 1 20.51 -7.93 -24.22
N ASP A 2 19.45 -8.57 -24.72
CA ASP A 2 18.50 -9.35 -23.89
C ASP A 2 19.18 -10.46 -23.08
N THR A 3 20.20 -11.11 -23.65
CA THR A 3 20.99 -12.15 -22.99
C THR A 3 21.78 -11.69 -21.75
N VAL A 4 22.10 -10.40 -21.62
CA VAL A 4 22.77 -9.85 -20.43
C VAL A 4 21.75 -9.61 -19.33
N TRP A 5 20.60 -9.01 -19.66
CA TRP A 5 19.52 -8.80 -18.70
C TRP A 5 18.93 -10.11 -18.21
N ASP A 6 18.75 -11.11 -19.07
CA ASP A 6 18.25 -12.43 -18.67
C ASP A 6 19.19 -13.15 -17.70
N LYS A 7 20.51 -12.94 -17.83
CA LYS A 7 21.48 -13.47 -16.87
C LYS A 7 21.47 -12.68 -15.57
N THR A 8 21.38 -11.35 -15.64
CA THR A 8 21.30 -10.47 -14.47
C THR A 8 20.02 -10.72 -13.67
N THR A 9 18.88 -10.88 -14.33
CA THR A 9 17.59 -11.16 -13.70
C THR A 9 17.58 -12.53 -13.01
N LYS A 10 18.19 -13.57 -13.59
CA LYS A 10 18.39 -14.86 -12.92
C LYS A 10 19.20 -14.74 -11.63
N ILE A 11 20.29 -13.98 -11.65
CA ILE A 11 21.11 -13.73 -10.44
C ILE A 11 20.31 -12.94 -9.39
N ILE A 12 19.52 -11.96 -9.82
CA ILE A 12 18.66 -11.19 -8.91
C ILE A 12 17.57 -12.09 -8.33
N GLN A 13 16.97 -12.98 -9.13
CA GLN A 13 15.93 -13.93 -8.71
C GLN A 13 16.41 -14.88 -7.61
N GLU A 14 17.70 -15.24 -7.58
CA GLU A 14 18.29 -16.03 -6.50
C GLU A 14 18.53 -15.23 -5.21
N LYS A 15 18.64 -13.91 -5.31
CA LYS A 15 18.92 -13.00 -4.19
C LYS A 15 17.69 -12.37 -3.55
N ILE A 16 16.53 -12.45 -4.19
CA ILE A 16 15.28 -11.81 -3.72
C ILE A 16 14.12 -12.79 -3.78
N SER A 17 13.06 -12.56 -2.99
CA SER A 17 11.87 -13.41 -3.01
C SER A 17 11.17 -13.38 -4.38
N LYS A 18 10.53 -14.50 -4.75
CA LYS A 18 9.82 -14.65 -6.04
C LYS A 18 8.77 -13.55 -6.27
N GLN A 19 8.06 -13.14 -5.22
CA GLN A 19 7.08 -12.05 -5.27
C GLN A 19 7.72 -10.67 -5.53
N ASN A 20 8.88 -10.38 -4.92
CA ASN A 20 9.60 -9.13 -5.16
C ASN A 20 10.19 -9.10 -6.57
N PHE A 21 10.65 -10.25 -7.06
CA PHE A 21 11.12 -10.39 -8.44
C PHE A 21 10.01 -10.15 -9.46
N ASP A 22 8.87 -10.82 -9.30
CA ASP A 22 7.73 -10.68 -10.21
C ASP A 22 7.15 -9.25 -10.22
N THR A 23 7.16 -8.57 -9.06
CA THR A 23 6.60 -7.22 -8.92
C THR A 23 7.55 -6.12 -9.41
N TRP A 24 8.85 -6.23 -9.11
CA TRP A 24 9.77 -5.10 -9.26
C TRP A 24 10.85 -5.28 -10.32
N ILE A 25 11.26 -6.52 -10.59
CA ILE A 25 12.38 -6.80 -11.50
C ILE A 25 11.89 -7.25 -12.87
N LYS A 26 10.87 -8.10 -12.91
CA LYS A 26 10.25 -8.61 -14.14
C LYS A 26 9.66 -7.52 -15.07
N PRO A 27 9.08 -6.41 -14.57
CA PRO A 27 8.57 -5.35 -15.44
C PRO A 27 9.66 -4.47 -16.07
N ILE A 28 10.92 -4.62 -15.64
CA ILE A 28 12.03 -3.80 -16.13
C ILE A 28 12.51 -4.31 -17.48
N LYS A 29 12.71 -3.39 -18.43
CA LYS A 29 13.31 -3.68 -19.74
C LYS A 29 14.61 -2.90 -19.93
N ILE A 30 15.63 -3.49 -20.56
CA ILE A 30 16.82 -2.72 -20.97
C ILE A 30 16.45 -1.83 -22.16
N ALA A 31 16.66 -0.52 -22.03
CA ALA A 31 16.55 0.44 -23.14
C ALA A 31 17.84 0.55 -23.95
N GLY A 32 19.01 0.34 -23.32
CA GLY A 32 20.30 0.43 -23.98
C GLY A 32 21.47 0.35 -23.01
N LEU A 33 22.65 0.10 -23.56
CA LEU A 33 23.94 0.19 -22.89
C LEU A 33 24.77 1.19 -23.70
N GLU A 34 25.02 2.38 -23.13
CA GLU A 34 25.90 3.39 -23.71
C GLU A 34 27.09 3.56 -22.76
N ASP A 35 28.30 3.38 -23.27
CA ASP A 35 29.57 3.39 -22.54
C ASP A 35 29.60 2.48 -21.30
N LYS A 36 29.40 3.07 -20.11
CA LYS A 36 29.36 2.42 -18.79
C LYS A 36 28.02 2.65 -18.09
N CYS A 37 26.95 2.97 -18.82
CA CYS A 37 25.64 3.22 -18.25
C CYS A 37 24.59 2.26 -18.85
N VAL A 38 23.92 1.49 -17.99
CA VAL A 38 22.77 0.66 -18.34
C VAL A 38 21.51 1.46 -18.08
N ARG A 39 20.73 1.66 -19.14
CA ARG A 39 19.45 2.36 -19.08
C ARG A 39 18.33 1.34 -18.90
N LEU A 40 17.68 1.35 -17.74
CA LEU A 40 16.58 0.46 -17.37
C LEU A 40 15.24 1.20 -17.49
N VAL A 41 14.35 0.68 -18.31
CA VAL A 41 12.99 1.21 -18.47
C VAL A 41 12.12 0.73 -17.32
N VAL A 42 11.51 1.68 -16.61
CA VAL A 42 10.60 1.41 -15.50
C VAL A 42 9.23 2.05 -15.75
N PRO A 43 8.14 1.48 -15.20
CA PRO A 43 6.78 1.88 -15.55
C PRO A 43 6.42 3.31 -15.12
N ASN A 44 6.90 3.76 -13.96
CA ASN A 44 6.58 5.07 -13.40
C ASN A 44 7.68 5.59 -12.45
N LYS A 45 7.56 6.85 -12.01
CA LYS A 45 8.55 7.51 -11.15
C LYS A 45 8.67 6.86 -9.76
N PHE A 46 7.56 6.44 -9.17
CA PHE A 46 7.57 5.72 -7.90
C PHE A 46 8.38 4.41 -8.00
N PHE A 47 8.24 3.70 -9.11
CA PHE A 47 8.99 2.49 -9.42
C PHE A 47 10.50 2.75 -9.58
N LYS A 48 10.86 3.90 -10.19
CA LYS A 48 12.25 4.38 -10.25
C LYS A 48 12.81 4.63 -8.84
N ASP A 49 12.11 5.43 -8.04
CA ASP A 49 12.58 5.86 -6.72
C ASP A 49 12.71 4.64 -5.78
N TRP A 50 11.74 3.71 -5.83
CA TRP A 50 11.77 2.48 -5.04
C TRP A 50 12.91 1.52 -5.43
N LEU A 51 13.17 1.33 -6.74
CA LEU A 51 14.30 0.54 -7.22
C LEU A 51 15.64 1.18 -6.87
N MET A 52 15.72 2.51 -6.92
CA MET A 52 16.90 3.26 -6.51
C MET A 52 17.22 3.04 -5.03
N ASP A 53 16.22 3.12 -4.16
CA ASP A 53 16.43 3.04 -2.71
C ASP A 53 16.68 1.60 -2.21
N ASN A 54 16.06 0.59 -2.83
CA ASN A 54 16.04 -0.77 -2.28
C ASN A 54 16.89 -1.77 -3.08
N TYR A 55 17.03 -1.61 -4.39
CA TYR A 55 17.62 -2.65 -5.26
C TYR A 55 18.76 -2.15 -6.15
N VAL A 56 19.08 -0.86 -6.17
CA VAL A 56 20.12 -0.32 -7.07
C VAL A 56 21.48 -0.94 -6.81
N SER A 57 21.82 -1.21 -5.54
CA SER A 57 23.07 -1.85 -5.15
C SER A 57 23.12 -3.30 -5.63
N THR A 58 22.03 -4.04 -5.45
CA THR A 58 21.87 -5.43 -5.91
C THR A 58 21.89 -5.55 -7.43
N ILE A 59 21.26 -4.59 -8.13
CA ILE A 59 21.23 -4.51 -9.59
C ILE A 59 22.63 -4.17 -10.12
N LYS A 60 23.30 -3.17 -9.56
CA LYS A 60 24.69 -2.80 -9.91
C LYS A 60 25.65 -3.96 -9.69
N GLN A 61 25.56 -4.67 -8.56
CA GLN A 61 26.43 -5.81 -8.26
C GLN A 61 26.15 -6.99 -9.21
N SER A 62 24.88 -7.26 -9.51
CA SER A 62 24.51 -8.34 -10.44
C SER A 62 24.91 -8.01 -11.88
N LEU A 63 24.85 -6.73 -12.29
CA LEU A 63 25.36 -6.26 -13.58
C LEU A 63 26.89 -6.35 -13.65
N LYS A 64 27.61 -5.96 -12.59
CA LYS A 64 29.08 -6.12 -12.49
C LYS A 64 29.52 -7.58 -12.65
N ASN A 65 28.79 -8.51 -12.04
CA ASN A 65 29.08 -9.94 -12.14
C ASN A 65 28.87 -10.51 -13.55
N VAL A 66 27.95 -9.94 -14.33
CA VAL A 66 27.64 -10.42 -15.69
C VAL A 66 28.48 -9.72 -16.77
N VAL A 67 28.75 -8.43 -16.60
CA VAL A 67 29.46 -7.59 -17.59
C VAL A 67 30.97 -7.50 -17.29
N GLY A 68 31.40 -7.79 -16.05
CA GLY A 68 32.80 -7.79 -15.63
C GLY A 68 33.41 -6.38 -15.43
N LEU A 69 32.61 -5.33 -15.60
CA LEU A 69 33.02 -3.92 -15.46
C LEU A 69 32.08 -3.21 -14.48
N GLU A 70 32.52 -2.10 -13.87
CA GLU A 70 31.63 -1.24 -13.10
C GLU A 70 30.74 -0.43 -14.05
N VAL A 71 29.44 -0.62 -13.90
CA VAL A 71 28.41 -0.03 -14.75
C VAL A 71 27.45 0.76 -13.88
N ASP A 72 27.20 2.01 -14.26
CA ASP A 72 26.16 2.83 -13.67
C ASP A 72 24.78 2.45 -14.21
N VAL A 73 23.77 2.62 -13.37
CA VAL A 73 22.39 2.26 -13.69
C VAL A 73 21.57 3.52 -13.66
N ASP A 74 20.97 3.86 -14.80
CA ASP A 74 20.00 4.94 -14.89
C ASP A 74 18.62 4.37 -15.24
N PHE A 75 17.60 4.90 -14.60
CA PHE A 75 16.22 4.45 -14.80
C PHE A 75 15.47 5.48 -15.63
N VAL A 76 14.86 5.03 -16.73
CA VAL A 76 14.11 5.88 -17.66
C VAL A 76 12.66 5.42 -17.72
N LEU A 77 11.74 6.37 -17.82
CA LEU A 77 10.30 6.08 -17.84
C LEU A 77 9.89 5.57 -19.23
N SER A 78 9.01 4.56 -19.29
CA SER A 78 8.44 4.09 -20.56
C SER A 78 7.57 5.19 -21.18
N LYS A 79 8.00 5.77 -22.30
CA LYS A 79 7.19 6.73 -23.07
C LYS A 79 6.16 5.98 -23.92
N THR A 80 4.96 5.77 -23.36
CA THR A 80 3.79 5.43 -24.16
C THR A 80 2.61 6.37 -23.82
N GLN A 81 2.43 7.32 -24.75
CA GLN A 81 1.30 8.22 -25.03
C GLN A 81 1.00 9.44 -24.13
N LYS A 82 1.59 10.57 -24.59
CA LYS A 82 1.00 11.89 -24.93
C LYS A 82 0.04 12.56 -23.93
N SER A 83 0.57 13.57 -23.25
CA SER A 83 0.17 14.97 -23.49
C SER A 83 1.28 15.93 -23.02
N ALA A 84 2.02 16.47 -24.00
CA ALA A 84 2.69 17.76 -23.91
C ALA A 84 2.08 18.61 -25.04
N PRO A 85 1.98 19.94 -24.86
CA PRO A 85 3.10 20.82 -25.20
C PRO A 85 3.35 21.84 -24.09
N GLY A 86 4.51 22.44 -23.86
CA GLY A 86 5.79 22.54 -24.55
C GLY A 86 6.54 23.65 -23.79
N GLN A 87 7.81 23.45 -23.50
CA GLN A 87 8.65 24.46 -22.84
C GLN A 87 9.02 25.58 -23.81
N ALA A 88 8.93 26.84 -23.39
CA ALA A 88 9.89 27.89 -23.76
C ALA A 88 9.87 29.07 -22.77
N SER A 89 11.02 29.23 -22.10
CA SER A 89 11.72 30.46 -21.66
C SER A 89 10.98 31.81 -21.43
N VAL A 90 11.10 32.28 -20.18
CA VAL A 90 11.47 33.65 -19.70
C VAL A 90 10.81 34.89 -20.36
N ALA A 91 10.00 35.62 -19.58
CA ALA A 91 10.06 37.09 -19.46
C ALA A 91 9.21 37.60 -18.28
N VAL A 92 9.81 38.50 -17.48
CA VAL A 92 9.19 39.25 -16.38
C VAL A 92 8.15 40.23 -16.92
N ARG A 93 6.94 40.27 -16.35
CA ARG A 93 6.14 41.50 -16.23
C ARG A 93 5.10 41.40 -15.11
N GLN A 94 5.18 42.34 -14.17
CA GLN A 94 4.17 42.65 -13.16
C GLN A 94 2.85 43.09 -13.83
N GLN A 95 1.71 42.62 -13.34
CA GLN A 95 0.65 43.49 -12.79
C GLN A 95 -0.54 42.69 -12.22
N LYS A 96 -1.08 43.25 -11.15
CA LYS A 96 -2.24 42.86 -10.35
C LYS A 96 -3.52 42.77 -11.21
N THR A 97 -4.41 41.84 -10.88
CA THR A 97 -5.73 42.13 -10.26
C THR A 97 -6.47 40.83 -9.90
N SER A 98 -7.04 40.86 -8.70
CA SER A 98 -8.00 39.97 -8.06
C SER A 98 -9.19 39.54 -8.93
N THR A 99 -9.63 38.28 -8.79
CA THR A 99 -10.93 37.92 -8.19
C THR A 99 -11.04 36.40 -8.00
N ASP A 100 -11.66 36.04 -6.89
CA ASP A 100 -11.77 34.71 -6.29
C ASP A 100 -12.49 33.66 -7.14
N SER A 101 -11.92 32.44 -7.16
CA SER A 101 -12.69 31.20 -7.08
C SER A 101 -11.80 30.07 -6.53
N VAL A 102 -11.83 29.99 -5.20
CA VAL A 102 -11.66 28.81 -4.33
C VAL A 102 -12.44 27.64 -4.99
N THR A 103 -11.99 26.39 -5.19
CA THR A 103 -11.30 25.44 -4.31
C THR A 103 -10.98 24.20 -5.16
N ALA A 104 -9.73 23.74 -5.18
CA ALA A 104 -9.37 22.34 -5.43
C ALA A 104 -7.97 22.10 -4.87
N THR A 105 -7.82 22.38 -3.57
CA THR A 105 -6.61 22.11 -2.81
C THR A 105 -6.43 20.61 -2.66
N LYS A 106 -5.45 20.08 -3.40
CA LYS A 106 -4.54 18.99 -3.00
C LYS A 106 -5.22 17.77 -2.36
N ALA A 107 -5.61 16.82 -3.20
CA ALA A 107 -5.67 15.42 -2.78
C ALA A 107 -4.26 15.04 -2.28
N LYS A 108 -4.14 14.92 -0.96
CA LYS A 108 -2.88 14.64 -0.27
C LYS A 108 -2.43 13.23 -0.60
N ASP A 109 -1.15 13.11 -0.97
CA ASP A 109 -0.37 11.89 -1.15
C ASP A 109 -0.32 11.05 0.15
N ASN A 110 -1.42 10.37 0.49
CA ASN A 110 -1.41 9.24 1.42
C ASN A 110 -1.80 7.99 0.62
N LEU A 111 -0.78 7.17 0.32
CA LEU A 111 -0.80 5.89 -0.38
C LEU A 111 -2.19 5.35 -0.79
N SER A 112 -2.56 5.67 -2.04
CA SER A 112 -3.18 4.82 -3.06
C SER A 112 -4.18 3.75 -2.61
N LEU A 113 -5.31 4.18 -2.06
CA LEU A 113 -6.53 3.35 -2.11
C LEU A 113 -6.81 2.95 -3.57
N ASN A 114 -7.11 1.68 -3.80
CA ASN A 114 -7.42 1.20 -5.15
C ASN A 114 -8.84 1.59 -5.54
N SER A 115 -8.99 2.55 -6.46
CA SER A 115 -10.29 3.05 -6.93
C SER A 115 -11.21 1.97 -7.55
N ASN A 116 -10.68 0.80 -7.90
CA ASN A 116 -11.50 -0.33 -8.39
C ASN A 116 -12.15 -1.15 -7.27
N TYR A 117 -11.72 -0.97 -6.02
CA TYR A 117 -12.22 -1.74 -4.87
C TYR A 117 -13.28 -0.94 -4.14
N THR A 118 -14.44 -0.73 -4.79
CA THR A 118 -15.59 -0.02 -4.21
C THR A 118 -16.69 -0.98 -3.76
N PHE A 119 -17.61 -0.51 -2.91
CA PHE A 119 -18.75 -1.33 -2.46
C PHE A 119 -19.67 -1.73 -3.62
N GLU A 120 -19.84 -0.86 -4.62
CA GLU A 120 -20.67 -1.13 -5.80
C GLU A 120 -20.13 -2.30 -6.62
N ARG A 121 -18.81 -2.49 -6.65
CA ARG A 121 -18.14 -3.60 -7.35
C ARG A 121 -18.04 -4.87 -6.50
N PHE A 122 -18.29 -4.79 -5.20
CA PHE A 122 -18.35 -5.96 -4.33
C PHE A 122 -19.66 -6.72 -4.56
N VAL A 123 -19.60 -8.06 -4.58
CA VAL A 123 -20.80 -8.91 -4.68
C VAL A 123 -21.14 -9.41 -3.28
N VAL A 124 -22.33 -9.05 -2.82
CA VAL A 124 -22.82 -9.40 -1.49
C VAL A 124 -23.60 -10.70 -1.56
N GLY A 125 -23.26 -11.63 -0.67
CA GLY A 125 -23.98 -12.89 -0.46
C GLY A 125 -23.95 -13.29 1.01
N PRO A 126 -24.63 -14.37 1.42
CA PRO A 126 -24.72 -14.79 2.83
C PRO A 126 -23.35 -14.96 3.50
N CYS A 127 -22.31 -15.36 2.74
CA CYS A 127 -20.96 -15.60 3.24
C CYS A 127 -20.16 -14.34 3.61
N ASN A 128 -20.61 -13.15 3.18
CA ASN A 128 -19.87 -11.89 3.33
C ASN A 128 -20.77 -10.69 3.69
N GLN A 129 -22.08 -10.90 3.79
CA GLN A 129 -23.08 -9.86 4.04
C GLN A 129 -22.81 -9.10 5.34
N PHE A 130 -22.43 -9.82 6.39
CA PHE A 130 -22.13 -9.22 7.69
C PHE A 130 -20.88 -8.32 7.63
N ALA A 131 -19.77 -8.82 7.08
CA ALA A 131 -18.56 -8.03 6.88
C ALA A 131 -18.79 -6.81 5.98
N HIS A 132 -19.59 -6.96 4.92
CA HIS A 132 -19.98 -5.85 4.06
C HIS A 132 -20.78 -4.79 4.84
N ALA A 133 -21.83 -5.19 5.56
CA ALA A 133 -22.67 -4.27 6.33
C ALA A 133 -21.87 -3.54 7.43
N ALA A 134 -20.98 -4.25 8.12
CA ALA A 134 -20.07 -3.69 9.12
C ALA A 134 -19.14 -2.64 8.49
N SER A 135 -18.55 -2.96 7.34
CA SER A 135 -17.66 -2.07 6.58
C SER A 135 -18.37 -0.79 6.13
N VAL A 136 -19.59 -0.91 5.61
CA VAL A 136 -20.42 0.24 5.23
C VAL A 136 -20.79 1.11 6.45
N SER A 137 -21.13 0.49 7.59
CA SER A 137 -21.46 1.20 8.82
C SER A 137 -20.27 2.02 9.34
N VAL A 138 -19.09 1.39 9.39
CA VAL A 138 -17.84 2.03 9.78
C VAL A 138 -17.46 3.18 8.84
N ALA A 139 -17.62 3.00 7.52
CA ALA A 139 -17.32 4.06 6.57
C ALA A 139 -18.24 5.27 6.69
N LYS A 140 -19.53 5.05 6.97
CA LYS A 140 -20.53 6.13 7.14
C LYS A 140 -20.39 6.84 8.48
N GLN A 141 -20.08 6.12 9.54
CA GLN A 141 -19.94 6.67 10.90
C GLN A 141 -18.62 6.20 11.55
N PRO A 142 -17.47 6.73 11.10
CA PRO A 142 -16.17 6.34 11.63
C PRO A 142 -16.07 6.57 13.14
N ALA A 143 -15.45 5.61 13.83
CA ALA A 143 -15.15 5.55 15.26
C ALA A 143 -16.36 5.65 16.20
N LYS A 144 -17.59 5.57 15.70
CA LYS A 144 -18.81 5.74 16.51
C LYS A 144 -19.32 4.44 17.11
N ASN A 145 -19.66 3.47 16.26
CA ASN A 145 -20.30 2.22 16.70
C ASN A 145 -19.29 1.08 16.89
N TYR A 146 -18.26 1.02 16.04
CA TYR A 146 -17.32 -0.09 15.98
C TYR A 146 -15.89 0.41 15.80
N ASN A 147 -15.07 0.27 16.83
CA ASN A 147 -13.65 0.62 16.77
C ASN A 147 -12.80 -0.29 17.67
N PRO A 148 -11.94 -1.15 17.12
CA PRO A 148 -11.68 -1.36 15.70
C PRO A 148 -12.76 -2.21 15.01
N LEU A 149 -12.73 -2.22 13.68
CA LEU A 149 -13.35 -3.27 12.87
C LEU A 149 -12.26 -4.27 12.44
N PHE A 150 -12.43 -5.54 12.79
CA PHE A 150 -11.52 -6.62 12.42
C PHE A 150 -12.20 -7.55 11.41
N ILE A 151 -11.69 -7.58 10.18
CA ILE A 151 -12.22 -8.41 9.10
C ILE A 151 -11.29 -9.60 8.90
N PHE A 152 -11.81 -10.83 8.96
CA PHE A 152 -10.97 -12.00 8.73
C PHE A 152 -11.59 -13.04 7.81
N GLY A 153 -10.75 -13.86 7.20
CA GLY A 153 -11.17 -14.90 6.26
C GLY A 153 -9.98 -15.36 5.42
N GLY A 154 -10.11 -16.51 4.75
CA GLY A 154 -9.06 -17.05 3.90
C GLY A 154 -8.59 -16.11 2.78
N SER A 155 -7.51 -16.51 2.12
CA SER A 155 -6.96 -15.77 0.98
C SER A 155 -7.99 -15.65 -0.17
N GLY A 156 -8.02 -14.50 -0.83
CA GLY A 156 -8.87 -14.27 -2.00
C GLY A 156 -10.38 -14.09 -1.71
N LEU A 157 -10.79 -13.99 -0.45
CA LEU A 157 -12.21 -13.80 -0.09
C LEU A 157 -12.70 -12.34 -0.14
N GLY A 158 -11.84 -11.38 -0.47
CA GLY A 158 -12.22 -9.97 -0.64
C GLY A 158 -11.97 -9.06 0.57
N LYS A 159 -11.14 -9.49 1.53
CA LYS A 159 -10.71 -8.66 2.68
C LYS A 159 -10.13 -7.31 2.25
N THR A 160 -9.10 -7.32 1.40
CA THR A 160 -8.48 -6.12 0.83
C THR A 160 -9.49 -5.26 0.07
N HIS A 161 -10.44 -5.88 -0.64
CA HIS A 161 -11.50 -5.15 -1.34
C HIS A 161 -12.37 -4.39 -0.35
N LEU A 162 -12.92 -5.05 0.67
CA LEU A 162 -13.75 -4.40 1.69
C LEU A 162 -12.98 -3.31 2.46
N LEU A 163 -11.70 -3.54 2.77
CA LEU A 163 -10.84 -2.56 3.43
C LEU A 163 -10.69 -1.29 2.58
N ASN A 164 -10.37 -1.45 1.29
CA ASN A 164 -10.26 -0.33 0.35
C ASN A 164 -11.62 0.38 0.15
N ALA A 165 -12.70 -0.38 -0.01
CA ALA A 165 -14.05 0.17 -0.19
C ALA A 165 -14.47 1.02 1.01
N THR A 166 -14.14 0.55 2.23
CA THR A 166 -14.34 1.30 3.47
C THR A 166 -13.59 2.62 3.43
N GLY A 167 -12.32 2.61 3.01
CA GLY A 167 -11.51 3.83 2.87
C GLY A 167 -12.04 4.81 1.85
N LEU A 168 -12.40 4.31 0.66
CA LEU A 168 -12.95 5.14 -0.42
C LEU A 168 -14.27 5.79 -0.03
N LEU A 169 -15.19 5.03 0.56
CA LEU A 169 -16.47 5.56 1.02
C LEU A 169 -16.28 6.54 2.18
N THR A 170 -15.35 6.27 3.10
CA THR A 170 -15.01 7.21 4.20
C THR A 170 -14.49 8.52 3.64
N ALA A 171 -13.53 8.48 2.72
CA ALA A 171 -12.94 9.67 2.12
C ALA A 171 -13.96 10.46 1.27
N ALA A 172 -14.91 9.78 0.63
CA ALA A 172 -15.99 10.42 -0.13
C ALA A 172 -17.06 11.05 0.78
N THR A 173 -17.39 10.41 1.90
CA THR A 173 -18.44 10.88 2.83
C THR A 173 -17.93 11.96 3.78
N HIS A 174 -16.66 11.87 4.18
CA HIS A 174 -16.01 12.75 5.15
C HIS A 174 -14.67 13.27 4.60
N PRO A 175 -14.69 14.25 3.65
CA PRO A 175 -13.49 14.73 2.96
C PRO A 175 -12.44 15.38 3.86
N GLU A 176 -12.81 15.77 5.08
CA GLU A 176 -11.92 16.33 6.10
C GLU A 176 -11.09 15.26 6.82
N LEU A 177 -11.51 13.99 6.78
CA LEU A 177 -10.81 12.90 7.44
C LEU A 177 -9.62 12.43 6.62
N ASN A 178 -8.46 12.39 7.27
CA ASN A 178 -7.26 11.81 6.67
C ASN A 178 -7.31 10.27 6.79
N VAL A 179 -7.64 9.60 5.67
CA VAL A 179 -7.68 8.14 5.56
C VAL A 179 -6.33 7.61 5.08
N MET A 180 -5.77 6.65 5.81
CA MET A 180 -4.50 6.01 5.47
C MET A 180 -4.71 4.50 5.29
N TYR A 181 -4.33 4.01 4.11
CA TYR A 181 -4.20 2.58 3.84
C TYR A 181 -2.73 2.18 3.90
N VAL A 182 -2.46 1.02 4.51
CA VAL A 182 -1.12 0.43 4.58
C VAL A 182 -1.24 -1.09 4.76
N SER A 183 -0.36 -1.87 4.17
CA SER A 183 -0.22 -3.28 4.55
C SER A 183 0.63 -3.43 5.82
N ALA A 184 0.43 -4.50 6.58
CA ALA A 184 1.26 -4.78 7.75
C ALA A 184 2.76 -4.93 7.40
N GLU A 185 3.06 -5.44 6.21
CA GLU A 185 4.43 -5.54 5.68
C GLU A 185 5.03 -4.15 5.39
N GLU A 186 4.29 -3.26 4.74
CA GLU A 186 4.74 -1.87 4.51
C GLU A 186 4.97 -1.13 5.83
N PHE A 187 4.05 -1.25 6.79
CA PHE A 187 4.22 -0.68 8.12
C PHE A 187 5.50 -1.17 8.79
N MET A 188 5.76 -2.48 8.73
CA MET A 188 6.99 -3.10 9.25
C MET A 188 8.23 -2.56 8.56
N ASN A 189 8.25 -2.52 7.22
CA ASN A 189 9.39 -2.06 6.44
C ASN A 189 9.69 -0.58 6.69
N GLU A 190 8.66 0.27 6.75
CA GLU A 190 8.81 1.68 7.08
C GLU A 190 9.34 1.89 8.50
N MET A 191 8.90 1.08 9.47
CA MET A 191 9.43 1.11 10.83
C MET A 191 10.92 0.74 10.85
N ILE A 192 11.30 -0.36 10.20
CA ILE A 192 12.69 -0.82 10.13
C ILE A 192 13.59 0.26 9.53
N ASN A 193 13.16 0.89 8.44
CA ASN A 193 13.89 1.99 7.82
C ASN A 193 13.96 3.22 8.73
N SER A 194 12.88 3.53 9.45
CA SER A 194 12.84 4.66 10.38
C SER A 194 13.75 4.46 11.59
N ILE A 195 13.95 3.23 12.05
CA ILE A 195 14.96 2.90 13.07
C ILE A 195 16.36 3.07 12.49
N ARG A 196 16.61 2.51 11.30
CA ARG A 196 17.94 2.55 10.65
C ARG A 196 18.44 3.97 10.41
N TYR A 197 17.55 4.87 10.00
CA TYR A 197 17.89 6.24 9.64
C TYR A 197 17.55 7.28 10.71
N ASP A 198 17.22 6.86 11.93
CA ASP A 198 16.82 7.72 13.05
C ASP A 198 15.67 8.70 12.71
N ARG A 199 14.64 8.17 12.04
CA ARG A 199 13.43 8.90 11.60
C ARG A 199 12.16 8.43 12.31
N MET A 200 12.28 7.76 13.45
CA MET A 200 11.13 7.31 14.26
C MET A 200 10.13 8.42 14.61
N PRO A 201 10.53 9.69 14.88
CA PRO A 201 9.57 10.77 15.08
C PRO A 201 8.66 10.99 13.86
N LYS A 202 9.21 10.96 12.64
CA LYS A 202 8.44 11.11 11.40
C LYS A 202 7.51 9.94 11.13
N PHE A 203 7.96 8.72 11.44
CA PHE A 203 7.13 7.53 11.38
C PHE A 203 5.89 7.66 12.28
N ARG A 204 6.09 8.07 13.53
CA ARG A 204 4.99 8.27 14.48
C ARG A 204 4.05 9.37 14.04
N GLU A 205 4.57 10.49 13.54
CA GLU A 205 3.75 11.57 12.99
C GLU A 205 2.87 11.07 11.83
N LYS A 206 3.45 10.31 10.90
CA LYS A 206 2.73 9.74 9.76
C LYS A 206 1.56 8.85 10.19
N TYR A 207 1.78 7.93 11.13
CA TYR A 207 0.76 6.94 11.52
C TYR A 207 -0.16 7.37 12.67
N ARG A 208 0.18 8.41 13.44
CA ARG A 208 -0.63 8.88 14.56
C ARG A 208 -1.39 10.19 14.26
N ASN A 209 -1.00 10.93 13.21
CA ASN A 209 -1.69 12.14 12.76
C ASN A 209 -2.68 11.85 11.61
N ILE A 210 -3.52 10.84 11.80
CA ILE A 210 -4.53 10.40 10.83
C ILE A 210 -5.89 10.30 11.50
N SER A 211 -6.93 10.22 10.68
CA SER A 211 -8.31 10.10 11.16
C SER A 211 -8.88 8.69 11.03
N CYS A 212 -8.37 7.93 10.05
CA CYS A 212 -8.74 6.54 9.83
C CYS A 212 -7.50 5.75 9.39
N LEU A 213 -7.19 4.66 10.10
CA LEU A 213 -6.14 3.71 9.76
C LEU A 213 -6.78 2.43 9.21
N LEU A 214 -6.39 2.07 7.99
CA LEU A 214 -6.78 0.84 7.32
C LEU A 214 -5.51 0.00 7.17
N ILE A 215 -5.41 -1.09 7.95
CA ILE A 215 -4.26 -1.97 7.91
C ILE A 215 -4.62 -3.35 7.35
N ASP A 216 -3.97 -3.72 6.25
CA ASP A 216 -4.19 -5.00 5.58
C ASP A 216 -3.23 -6.08 6.12
N ASP A 217 -3.70 -7.32 6.19
CA ASP A 217 -2.93 -8.52 6.52
C ASP A 217 -2.11 -8.43 7.82
N ILE A 218 -2.74 -8.04 8.93
CA ILE A 218 -2.10 -7.84 10.25
C ILE A 218 -1.35 -9.07 10.78
N HIS A 219 -1.72 -10.25 10.31
CA HIS A 219 -1.07 -11.50 10.65
C HIS A 219 0.42 -11.54 10.26
N PHE A 220 0.89 -10.69 9.34
CA PHE A 220 2.31 -10.55 9.04
C PHE A 220 3.14 -9.92 10.18
N LEU A 221 2.51 -9.27 11.17
CA LEU A 221 3.22 -8.78 12.36
C LEU A 221 3.57 -9.91 13.35
N ALA A 222 3.01 -11.10 13.17
CA ALA A 222 3.27 -12.28 14.00
C ALA A 222 4.79 -12.55 14.16
N GLY A 223 5.24 -12.71 15.40
CA GLY A 223 6.65 -12.96 15.72
C GLY A 223 7.59 -11.77 15.50
N LYS A 224 7.09 -10.58 15.15
CA LYS A 224 7.87 -9.34 15.01
C LYS A 224 7.69 -8.44 16.24
N GLU A 225 8.25 -8.85 17.38
CA GLU A 225 8.02 -8.22 18.70
C GLU A 225 8.11 -6.68 18.68
N ARG A 226 9.23 -6.13 18.18
CA ARG A 226 9.41 -4.67 18.10
C ARG A 226 8.33 -3.99 17.27
N THR A 227 7.94 -4.58 16.14
CA THR A 227 6.89 -4.03 15.27
C THR A 227 5.51 -4.15 15.88
N GLN A 228 5.22 -5.25 16.58
CA GLN A 228 3.99 -5.40 17.34
C GLN A 228 3.89 -4.35 18.46
N GLU A 229 4.98 -4.07 19.16
CA GLU A 229 5.02 -3.06 20.21
C GLU A 229 4.74 -1.64 19.65
N GLU A 230 5.42 -1.24 18.58
CA GLU A 230 5.19 0.09 17.98
C GLU A 230 3.79 0.19 17.35
N PHE A 231 3.28 -0.88 16.75
CA PHE A 231 1.89 -0.95 16.29
C PHE A 231 0.91 -0.82 17.46
N PHE A 232 1.15 -1.50 18.59
CA PHE A 232 0.32 -1.39 19.78
C PHE A 232 0.25 0.05 20.30
N HIS A 233 1.36 0.77 20.34
CA HIS A 233 1.35 2.18 20.73
C HIS A 233 0.63 3.08 19.73
N THR A 234 0.79 2.82 18.43
CA THR A 234 0.07 3.53 17.38
C THR A 234 -1.44 3.29 17.48
N PHE A 235 -1.84 2.04 17.67
CA PHE A 235 -3.22 1.63 17.87
C PHE A 235 -3.87 2.36 19.06
N ASN A 236 -3.21 2.37 20.23
CA ASN A 236 -3.69 3.10 21.41
C ASN A 236 -3.88 4.58 21.11
N SER A 237 -2.84 5.23 20.59
CA SER A 237 -2.85 6.66 20.31
C SER A 237 -4.03 7.06 19.41
N LEU A 238 -4.33 6.23 18.40
CA LEU A 238 -5.45 6.46 17.49
C LEU A 238 -6.79 6.17 18.16
N HIS A 239 -6.91 5.04 18.84
CA HIS A 239 -8.15 4.61 19.48
C HIS A 239 -8.60 5.58 20.58
N ASP A 240 -7.69 5.95 21.48
CA ASP A 240 -7.95 6.90 22.57
C ASP A 240 -8.31 8.30 22.05
N SER A 241 -7.84 8.65 20.85
CA SER A 241 -8.16 9.91 20.17
C SER A 241 -9.42 9.84 19.31
N GLY A 242 -10.19 8.76 19.42
CA GLY A 242 -11.43 8.55 18.65
C GLY A 242 -11.20 8.41 17.14
N LYS A 243 -10.02 7.94 16.70
CA LYS A 243 -9.72 7.69 15.29
C LYS A 243 -10.14 6.28 14.90
N GLN A 244 -10.67 6.12 13.69
CA GLN A 244 -11.13 4.81 13.22
C GLN A 244 -9.94 3.90 12.91
N ILE A 245 -10.04 2.64 13.31
CA ILE A 245 -9.09 1.59 12.94
C ILE A 245 -9.85 0.44 12.29
N VAL A 246 -9.41 0.01 11.11
CA VAL A 246 -9.90 -1.18 10.42
C VAL A 246 -8.72 -2.07 10.10
N VAL A 247 -8.84 -3.35 10.45
CA VAL A 247 -7.77 -4.33 10.39
C VAL A 247 -8.27 -5.53 9.61
N THR A 248 -7.45 -6.11 8.73
CA THR A 248 -7.74 -7.40 8.11
C THR A 248 -6.75 -8.48 8.55
N SER A 249 -7.18 -9.75 8.46
CA SER A 249 -6.34 -10.90 8.76
C SER A 249 -6.79 -12.16 8.01
N ASP A 250 -5.88 -13.07 7.72
CA ASP A 250 -6.23 -14.42 7.26
C ASP A 250 -6.83 -15.30 8.37
N LYS A 251 -6.58 -14.92 9.63
CA LYS A 251 -6.93 -15.71 10.82
C LYS A 251 -7.64 -14.87 11.87
N PHE A 252 -8.49 -15.52 12.65
CA PHE A 252 -9.08 -14.93 13.85
C PHE A 252 -7.98 -14.48 14.83
N PRO A 253 -8.17 -13.41 15.64
CA PRO A 253 -7.11 -12.88 16.52
C PRO A 253 -6.42 -13.94 17.41
N LYS A 254 -7.20 -14.88 17.97
CA LYS A 254 -6.68 -15.98 18.81
C LYS A 254 -5.81 -16.98 18.05
N ASP A 255 -6.02 -17.10 16.74
CA ASP A 255 -5.36 -18.09 15.87
C ASP A 255 -4.12 -17.54 15.17
N ILE A 256 -3.81 -16.25 15.33
CA ILE A 256 -2.58 -15.64 14.79
C ILE A 256 -1.40 -16.05 15.68
N PRO A 257 -0.50 -16.95 15.24
CA PRO A 257 0.60 -17.42 16.06
C PRO A 257 1.53 -16.27 16.45
N ASN A 258 2.13 -16.31 17.63
CA ASN A 258 3.13 -15.33 18.07
C ASN A 258 2.66 -13.86 17.99
N LEU A 259 1.35 -13.62 18.09
CA LEU A 259 0.77 -12.29 18.28
C LEU A 259 0.59 -12.05 19.78
N GLU A 260 1.12 -10.94 20.28
CA GLU A 260 1.06 -10.57 21.69
C GLU A 260 -0.38 -10.54 22.23
N GLY A 261 -0.58 -11.07 23.44
CA GLY A 261 -1.89 -11.16 24.07
C GLY A 261 -2.62 -9.81 24.17
N ARG A 262 -1.87 -8.73 24.43
CA ARG A 262 -2.44 -7.37 24.48
C ARG A 262 -3.02 -6.93 23.14
N LEU A 263 -2.38 -7.23 22.01
CA LEU A 263 -2.92 -6.89 20.69
C LEU A 263 -4.17 -7.71 20.38
N ARG A 264 -4.18 -9.00 20.74
CA ARG A 264 -5.36 -9.86 20.57
C ARG A 264 -6.58 -9.30 21.28
N SER A 265 -6.44 -8.92 22.55
CA SER A 265 -7.52 -8.30 23.33
C SER A 265 -8.05 -7.01 22.68
N ARG A 266 -7.17 -6.25 22.02
CA ARG A 266 -7.51 -5.02 21.30
C ARG A 266 -8.11 -5.25 19.92
N PHE A 267 -8.02 -6.44 19.37
CA PHE A 267 -8.80 -6.79 18.20
C PHE A 267 -10.17 -7.32 18.62
N GLU A 268 -10.23 -8.05 19.74
CA GLU A 268 -11.46 -8.69 20.24
C GLU A 268 -12.47 -7.74 20.89
N TRP A 269 -12.03 -6.62 21.47
CA TRP A 269 -12.95 -5.64 22.07
C TRP A 269 -13.78 -4.85 21.04
N GLY A 270 -13.47 -4.97 19.75
CA GLY A 270 -14.12 -4.28 18.65
C GLY A 270 -15.18 -5.14 17.98
N LEU A 271 -15.54 -4.79 16.74
CA LEU A 271 -16.39 -5.63 15.91
C LEU A 271 -15.53 -6.59 15.11
N ILE A 272 -15.80 -7.88 15.23
CA ILE A 272 -15.15 -8.92 14.42
C ILE A 272 -16.15 -9.39 13.36
N ALA A 273 -15.75 -9.35 12.10
CA ALA A 273 -16.55 -9.84 10.98
C ALA A 273 -15.77 -10.87 10.17
N ASP A 274 -16.39 -12.00 9.92
CA ASP A 274 -15.82 -13.06 9.10
C ASP A 274 -16.27 -12.95 7.64
N ILE A 275 -15.42 -13.44 6.74
CA ILE A 275 -15.75 -13.68 5.34
C ILE A 275 -15.51 -15.16 5.05
N GLN A 276 -16.57 -15.83 4.63
CA GLN A 276 -16.54 -17.24 4.28
C GLN A 276 -16.46 -17.45 2.77
N PRO A 277 -15.99 -18.63 2.32
CA PRO A 277 -16.04 -19.00 0.91
C PRO A 277 -17.46 -18.85 0.34
N PRO A 278 -17.62 -18.22 -0.84
CA PRO A 278 -18.93 -18.04 -1.44
C PRO A 278 -19.54 -19.36 -1.92
N ASP A 279 -20.86 -19.43 -1.83
CA ASP A 279 -21.68 -20.46 -2.45
C ASP A 279 -21.68 -20.32 -3.99
N ILE A 280 -22.30 -21.28 -4.68
CA ILE A 280 -22.24 -21.34 -6.16
C ILE A 280 -22.89 -20.09 -6.78
N GLU A 281 -24.01 -19.64 -6.25
CA GLU A 281 -24.74 -18.48 -6.78
C GLU A 281 -23.91 -17.21 -6.63
N THR A 282 -23.37 -16.96 -5.43
CA THR A 282 -22.48 -15.82 -5.18
C THR A 282 -21.20 -15.90 -6.02
N LYS A 283 -20.63 -17.09 -6.24
CA LYS A 283 -19.45 -17.27 -7.11
C LYS A 283 -19.72 -16.89 -8.55
N ILE A 284 -20.86 -17.30 -9.10
CA ILE A 284 -21.25 -16.95 -10.48
C ILE A 284 -21.39 -15.43 -10.60
N ALA A 285 -22.10 -14.79 -9.67
CA ALA A 285 -22.26 -13.34 -9.64
C ALA A 285 -20.92 -12.59 -9.52
N ILE A 286 -19.94 -13.12 -8.76
CA ILE A 286 -18.58 -12.56 -8.69
C ILE A 286 -17.87 -12.64 -10.05
N ILE A 287 -18.01 -13.75 -10.78
CA ILE A 287 -17.37 -13.95 -12.08
C ILE A 287 -17.98 -13.01 -13.13
N GLU A 288 -19.30 -12.84 -13.13
CA GLU A 288 -20.01 -11.94 -14.06
C GLU A 288 -19.64 -10.46 -13.87
N LYS A 289 -19.23 -10.08 -12.66
CA LYS A 289 -18.94 -8.69 -12.27
C LYS A 289 -17.45 -8.33 -12.33
N LYS A 290 -16.56 -9.30 -12.60
CA LYS A 290 -15.12 -9.08 -12.81
C LYS A 290 -14.86 -8.39 -14.13
#